data_AF-A0A3L7XEJ2-F1
#
_entry.id   AF-A0A3L7XEJ2-F1
#
_cell.length_a   1.000
_cell.length_b   1.000
_cell.length_c   1.000
_cell.angle_alpha   90.00
_cell.angle_beta   90.00
_cell.angle_gamma   90.00
#
_symmetry.space_group_name_H-M   'P 1'
#
loop_
_entity.id
_entity.type
_entity.pdbx_description
1 polymer ?
#
loop_
_entity_poly.entity_id
_entity_poly.type
_entity_poly.pdbx_seq_one_letter_code
_entity_poly.pdbx_strand_id
1 'polypeptide(L)'
;AQQVEAGARHITFGDPDFLNAVPHSLAIVEALHERWPDVTYDATIKVEHLMEHAALLPRLHETGCIFITSAFESCNDAILATLEKGHTHAGMVAALAATEAAGLPVRPTWVAFTPWTSMDDLIDILDFVAEHHLERHVQPVQYGLRLLLPPGSPLVARLQAEGRLGAFDVEGLTSTWRAEDRRVDALQRELGALVEAAADPAMAVGCDCGDDACTETSEVEDAAITFARVRHAAYAAAGRALPESEKTPSTLPASVVPGLTESWFCCAEPTAQQLTAFHLGAPSEMPTR
;
A
#
# COMPACT_ATOMS: atom_id res chain seq x y z
N ALA A 1 23.85 12.94 -6.28
CA ALA A 1 24.39 14.24 -6.74
C ALA A 1 23.59 14.78 -7.92
N GLN A 2 23.65 14.15 -9.11
CA GLN A 2 23.02 14.67 -10.33
C GLN A 2 21.53 15.04 -10.17
N GLN A 3 20.72 14.18 -9.54
CA GLN A 3 19.28 14.45 -9.34
C GLN A 3 19.04 15.67 -8.43
N VAL A 4 19.80 15.79 -7.35
CA VAL A 4 19.69 16.92 -6.40
C VAL A 4 20.19 18.21 -7.06
N GLU A 5 21.29 18.16 -7.81
CA GLU A 5 21.82 19.29 -8.58
C GLU A 5 20.85 19.74 -9.70
N ALA A 6 20.04 18.81 -10.22
CA ALA A 6 18.95 19.09 -11.14
C ALA A 6 17.67 19.63 -10.45
N GLY A 7 17.66 19.73 -9.11
CA GLY A 7 16.59 20.34 -8.33
C GLY A 7 15.73 19.38 -7.50
N ALA A 8 16.06 18.08 -7.44
CA ALA A 8 15.34 17.14 -6.58
C ALA A 8 15.51 17.53 -5.10
N ARG A 9 14.37 17.65 -4.39
CA ARG A 9 14.31 17.94 -2.95
C ARG A 9 13.92 16.72 -2.09
N HIS A 10 13.53 15.64 -2.76
CA HIS A 10 13.14 14.38 -2.17
C HIS A 10 13.70 13.23 -3.00
N ILE A 11 14.14 12.16 -2.35
CA ILE A 11 14.68 10.96 -2.98
C ILE A 11 13.92 9.73 -2.46
N THR A 12 13.38 8.91 -3.36
CA THR A 12 12.86 7.60 -3.00
C THR A 12 13.93 6.54 -3.23
N PHE A 13 14.34 5.85 -2.16
CA PHE A 13 15.23 4.70 -2.29
C PHE A 13 14.44 3.49 -2.80
N GLY A 14 14.73 3.07 -4.03
CA GLY A 14 14.04 2.00 -4.73
C GLY A 14 14.47 0.58 -4.35
N ASP A 15 15.32 0.42 -3.33
CA ASP A 15 15.68 -0.88 -2.78
C ASP A 15 14.42 -1.59 -2.27
N PRO A 16 14.24 -2.89 -2.58
CA PRO A 16 13.08 -3.64 -2.09
C PRO A 16 13.09 -3.80 -0.56
N ASP A 17 14.26 -3.60 0.05
CA ASP A 17 14.47 -3.60 1.49
C ASP A 17 15.74 -2.83 1.82
N PHE A 18 15.57 -1.57 2.21
CA PHE A 18 16.64 -0.62 2.40
C PHE A 18 17.60 -1.02 3.52
N LEU A 19 17.15 -1.77 4.54
CA LEU A 19 18.03 -2.20 5.64
C LEU A 19 18.66 -3.59 5.43
N ASN A 20 18.45 -4.23 4.27
CA ASN A 20 19.14 -5.48 3.95
C ASN A 20 20.68 -5.36 3.90
N ALA A 21 21.20 -4.14 3.74
CA ALA A 21 22.64 -3.85 3.77
C ALA A 21 22.96 -2.66 4.68
N VAL A 22 22.60 -2.75 5.97
CA VAL A 22 22.68 -1.67 6.97
C VAL A 22 23.91 -0.75 6.85
N PRO A 23 25.17 -1.24 6.80
CA PRO A 23 26.33 -0.34 6.76
C PRO A 23 26.35 0.54 5.50
N HIS A 24 25.88 0.00 4.37
CA HIS A 24 25.79 0.74 3.11
C HIS A 24 24.68 1.77 3.15
N SER A 25 23.51 1.37 3.65
CA SER A 25 22.32 2.22 3.75
C SER A 25 22.59 3.45 4.62
N LEU A 26 23.22 3.25 5.79
CA LEU A 26 23.64 4.34 6.67
C LEU A 26 24.68 5.24 6.00
N ALA A 27 25.73 4.68 5.41
CA ALA A 27 26.76 5.47 4.74
C ALA A 27 26.18 6.37 3.63
N ILE A 28 25.17 5.88 2.90
CA ILE A 28 24.49 6.67 1.86
C ILE A 28 23.70 7.83 2.46
N VAL A 29 22.83 7.58 3.44
CA VAL A 29 21.94 8.63 3.98
C VAL A 29 22.72 9.66 4.77
N GLU A 30 23.81 9.26 5.43
CA GLU A 30 24.70 10.16 6.13
C GLU A 30 25.46 11.06 5.15
N ALA A 31 25.99 10.51 4.05
CA ALA A 31 26.65 11.30 3.02
C ALA A 31 25.66 12.23 2.27
N LEU A 32 24.42 11.78 2.07
CA LEU A 32 23.34 12.60 1.50
C LEU A 32 23.06 13.79 2.41
N HIS A 33 22.81 13.54 3.70
CA HIS A 33 22.48 14.56 4.68
C HIS A 33 23.64 15.54 4.92
N GLU A 34 24.88 15.07 4.99
CA GLU A 34 26.06 15.93 5.13
C GLU A 34 26.18 16.92 3.96
N ARG A 35 25.94 16.45 2.74
CA ARG A 35 26.10 17.27 1.53
C ARG A 35 24.86 18.12 1.21
N TRP A 36 23.66 17.65 1.56
CA TRP A 36 22.39 18.34 1.32
C TRP A 36 21.42 18.14 2.50
N PRO A 37 21.57 18.90 3.60
CA PRO A 37 20.79 18.70 4.83
C PRO A 37 19.27 18.85 4.67
N ASP A 38 18.84 19.65 3.69
CA ASP A 38 17.41 19.93 3.42
C ASP A 38 16.75 18.91 2.47
N VAL A 39 17.52 17.95 1.92
CA VAL A 39 16.96 16.90 1.06
C VAL A 39 16.37 15.81 1.92
N THR A 40 15.10 15.51 1.67
CA THR A 40 14.38 14.43 2.36
C THR A 40 14.43 13.14 1.57
N TYR A 41 14.09 12.03 2.21
CA TYR A 41 13.95 10.76 1.51
C TYR A 41 12.90 9.86 2.14
N ASP A 42 12.49 8.85 1.39
CA ASP A 42 11.72 7.72 1.89
C ASP A 42 12.40 6.40 1.51
N ALA A 43 12.05 5.33 2.23
CA ALA A 43 12.64 4.01 2.04
C ALA A 43 11.60 2.91 2.25
N THR A 44 11.76 1.82 1.52
CA THR A 44 11.03 0.57 1.79
C THR A 44 11.82 -0.28 2.76
N ILE A 45 11.24 -0.64 3.91
CA ILE A 45 11.91 -1.46 4.94
C ILE A 45 10.92 -2.53 5.40
N LYS A 46 11.36 -3.79 5.43
CA LYS A 46 10.52 -4.89 5.93
C LYS A 46 10.21 -4.76 7.41
N VAL A 47 9.07 -5.29 7.83
CA VAL A 47 8.64 -5.33 9.24
C VAL A 47 9.71 -5.96 10.14
N GLU A 48 10.28 -7.11 9.72
CA GLU A 48 11.35 -7.80 10.46
C GLU A 48 12.59 -6.93 10.67
N HIS A 49 13.00 -6.14 9.68
CA HIS A 49 14.14 -5.23 9.80
C HIS A 49 13.82 -3.96 10.58
N LEU A 50 12.58 -3.48 10.56
CA LEU A 50 12.16 -2.40 11.46
C LEU A 50 12.31 -2.81 12.93
N MET A 51 12.02 -4.07 13.23
CA MET A 51 12.19 -4.62 14.58
C MET A 51 13.67 -4.88 14.89
N GLU A 52 14.39 -5.58 14.00
CA GLU A 52 15.80 -5.94 14.21
C GLU A 52 16.70 -4.70 14.35
N HIS A 53 16.38 -3.64 13.62
CA HIS A 53 17.18 -2.43 13.55
C HIS A 53 16.45 -1.20 14.11
N ALA A 54 15.54 -1.41 15.08
CA ALA A 54 14.77 -0.33 15.71
C ALA A 54 15.66 0.82 16.23
N ALA A 55 16.86 0.51 16.73
CA ALA A 55 17.82 1.50 17.22
C ALA A 55 18.36 2.46 16.14
N LEU A 56 18.22 2.11 14.85
CA LEU A 56 18.65 2.94 13.72
C LEU A 56 17.56 3.89 13.23
N LEU A 57 16.30 3.68 13.61
CA LEU A 57 15.19 4.51 13.15
C LEU A 57 15.36 5.99 13.51
N PRO A 58 15.80 6.37 14.73
CA PRO A 58 16.08 7.78 15.03
C PRO A 58 17.14 8.38 14.10
N ARG A 59 18.16 7.59 13.74
CA ARG A 59 19.21 8.03 12.82
C ARG A 59 18.65 8.30 11.43
N LEU A 60 17.77 7.43 10.92
CA LEU A 60 17.11 7.65 9.63
C LEU A 60 16.29 8.94 9.64
N HIS A 61 15.53 9.19 10.71
CA HIS A 61 14.77 10.43 10.88
C HIS A 61 15.68 11.66 10.87
N GLU A 62 16.76 11.64 11.67
CA GLU A 62 17.75 12.73 11.73
C GLU A 62 18.40 13.03 10.38
N THR A 63 18.63 12.02 9.55
CA THR A 63 19.23 12.20 8.22
C THR A 63 18.23 12.63 7.15
N GLY A 64 16.95 12.83 7.49
CA GLY A 64 15.93 13.36 6.58
C GLY A 64 14.93 12.32 6.04
N CYS A 65 14.85 11.12 6.62
CA CYS A 65 13.77 10.19 6.31
C CYS A 65 12.44 10.78 6.81
N ILE A 66 11.43 10.86 5.93
CA ILE A 66 10.13 11.46 6.27
C ILE A 66 8.99 10.45 6.39
N PHE A 67 9.13 9.25 5.81
CA PHE A 67 8.24 8.12 6.02
C PHE A 67 8.92 6.82 5.57
N ILE A 68 8.37 5.69 6.01
CA ILE A 68 8.80 4.34 5.62
C ILE A 68 7.64 3.61 4.96
N THR A 69 7.87 2.99 3.82
CA THR A 69 6.93 2.01 3.24
C THR A 69 7.26 0.62 3.77
N SER A 70 6.28 -0.15 4.23
CA SER A 70 6.54 -1.48 4.77
C SER A 70 5.47 -2.50 4.37
N ALA A 71 5.91 -3.66 3.91
CA ALA A 71 5.05 -4.74 3.44
C ALA A 71 4.46 -5.54 4.60
N PHE A 72 3.22 -5.20 4.99
CA PHE A 72 2.49 -5.87 6.07
C PHE A 72 1.75 -7.09 5.56
N GLU A 73 1.18 -7.01 4.34
CA GLU A 73 0.62 -8.10 3.54
C GLU A 73 -0.70 -8.68 4.07
N SER A 74 -0.74 -9.16 5.32
CA SER A 74 -1.90 -9.77 5.95
C SER A 74 -1.80 -9.75 7.48
N CYS A 75 -2.93 -9.72 8.19
CA CYS A 75 -2.99 -9.93 9.64
C CYS A 75 -3.01 -11.41 10.05
N ASN A 76 -3.11 -12.33 9.09
CA ASN A 76 -3.15 -13.77 9.35
C ASN A 76 -1.74 -14.38 9.28
N ASP A 77 -1.21 -14.83 10.42
CA ASP A 77 0.13 -15.43 10.54
C ASP A 77 0.33 -16.66 9.63
N ALA A 78 -0.72 -17.42 9.31
CA ALA A 78 -0.62 -18.56 8.39
C ALA A 78 -0.46 -18.11 6.93
N ILE A 79 -1.08 -16.99 6.56
CA ILE A 79 -0.89 -16.36 5.24
C ILE A 79 0.52 -15.75 5.19
N LEU A 80 0.95 -15.03 6.23
CA LEU A 80 2.31 -14.47 6.33
C LEU A 80 3.40 -15.55 6.20
N ALA A 81 3.22 -16.68 6.88
CA ALA A 81 4.12 -17.83 6.76
C ALA A 81 4.11 -18.44 5.35
N THR A 82 2.95 -18.48 4.69
CA THR A 82 2.82 -18.95 3.30
C THR A 82 3.50 -18.02 2.31
N LEU A 83 3.52 -16.71 2.59
CA LEU A 83 4.20 -15.69 1.79
C LEU A 83 5.67 -15.48 2.18
N GLU A 84 6.19 -16.26 3.14
CA GLU A 84 7.57 -16.20 3.63
C GLU A 84 8.00 -14.77 4.05
N LYS A 85 7.11 -14.04 4.73
CA LYS A 85 7.38 -12.63 5.08
C LYS A 85 8.33 -12.42 6.24
N GLY A 86 8.51 -13.44 7.08
CA GLY A 86 9.42 -13.42 8.23
C GLY A 86 8.97 -12.55 9.42
N HIS A 87 7.78 -11.96 9.35
CA HIS A 87 7.08 -11.33 10.48
C HIS A 87 5.72 -11.97 10.77
N THR A 88 5.16 -11.62 11.93
CA THR A 88 3.81 -12.00 12.39
C THR A 88 2.98 -10.75 12.68
N HIS A 89 1.71 -10.92 13.00
CA HIS A 89 0.85 -9.85 13.53
C HIS A 89 1.49 -9.10 14.70
N ALA A 90 2.05 -9.84 15.67
CA ALA A 90 2.76 -9.24 16.80
C ALA A 90 3.99 -8.43 16.35
N GLY A 91 4.68 -8.89 15.29
CA GLY A 91 5.78 -8.15 14.68
C GLY A 91 5.35 -6.83 14.06
N MET A 92 4.19 -6.79 13.40
CA MET A 92 3.63 -5.55 12.84
C MET A 92 3.35 -4.51 13.94
N VAL A 93 2.72 -4.93 15.04
CA VAL A 93 2.48 -4.05 16.20
C VAL A 93 3.79 -3.53 16.79
N ALA A 94 4.80 -4.39 16.93
CA ALA A 94 6.11 -3.99 17.43
C ALA A 94 6.83 -3.01 16.49
N ALA A 95 6.72 -3.20 15.18
CA ALA A 95 7.28 -2.29 14.18
C ALA A 95 6.61 -0.91 14.24
N LEU A 96 5.27 -0.85 14.32
CA LEU A 96 4.53 0.41 14.47
C LEU A 96 4.98 1.17 15.72
N ALA A 97 5.10 0.49 16.86
CA ALA A 97 5.57 1.10 18.10
C ALA A 97 7.01 1.64 17.98
N ALA A 98 7.91 0.89 17.32
CA ALA A 98 9.29 1.31 17.10
C ALA A 98 9.38 2.55 16.20
N THR A 99 8.60 2.59 15.13
CA THR A 99 8.58 3.72 14.18
C THR A 99 7.94 4.97 14.79
N GLU A 100 6.87 4.80 15.57
CA GLU A 100 6.25 5.89 16.31
C GLU A 100 7.22 6.50 17.33
N ALA A 101 7.93 5.66 18.10
CA ALA A 101 8.93 6.12 19.07
C ALA A 101 10.09 6.90 18.42
N ALA A 102 10.38 6.62 17.15
CA ALA A 102 11.40 7.33 16.36
C ALA A 102 10.87 8.57 15.62
N GLY A 103 9.56 8.86 15.69
CA GLY A 103 8.94 9.95 14.94
C GLY A 103 8.86 9.70 13.43
N LEU A 104 8.96 8.44 12.99
CA LEU A 104 8.88 8.05 11.59
C LEU A 104 7.53 7.40 11.28
N PRO A 105 6.66 8.03 10.49
CA PRO A 105 5.42 7.39 10.09
C PRO A 105 5.70 6.23 9.13
N VAL A 106 4.98 5.12 9.35
CA VAL A 106 4.96 3.99 8.41
C VAL A 106 3.74 4.08 7.51
N ARG A 107 3.92 3.74 6.23
CA ARG A 107 2.87 3.50 5.25
C ARG A 107 2.81 1.99 4.97
N PRO A 108 1.90 1.25 5.63
CA PRO A 108 1.82 -0.18 5.41
C PRO A 108 1.19 -0.49 4.04
N THR A 109 1.72 -1.53 3.39
CA THR A 109 1.16 -2.10 2.17
C THR A 109 0.57 -3.48 2.44
N TRP A 110 -0.49 -3.80 1.69
CA TRP A 110 -1.31 -4.99 1.84
C TRP A 110 -1.47 -5.67 0.48
N VAL A 111 -1.55 -7.00 0.50
CA VAL A 111 -2.10 -7.79 -0.60
C VAL A 111 -3.38 -8.39 -0.06
N ALA A 112 -4.41 -7.54 0.04
CA ALA A 112 -5.65 -7.85 0.74
C ALA A 112 -6.29 -9.15 0.22
N PHE A 113 -6.20 -9.40 -1.08
CA PHE A 113 -6.77 -10.59 -1.72
C PHE A 113 -5.69 -11.58 -2.15
N THR A 114 -5.64 -12.71 -1.46
CA THR A 114 -4.83 -13.88 -1.78
C THR A 114 -5.72 -15.11 -1.96
N PRO A 115 -5.21 -16.23 -2.54
CA PRO A 115 -5.95 -17.48 -2.64
C PRO A 115 -6.40 -18.06 -1.30
N TRP A 116 -5.81 -17.62 -0.19
CA TRP A 116 -6.06 -18.10 1.16
C TRP A 116 -6.87 -17.13 2.01
N THR A 117 -7.08 -15.89 1.53
CA THR A 117 -7.82 -14.86 2.25
C THR A 117 -9.28 -15.28 2.45
N SER A 118 -9.75 -15.25 3.69
CA SER A 118 -11.15 -15.35 4.08
C SER A 118 -11.78 -13.97 4.29
N MET A 119 -13.10 -13.94 4.51
CA MET A 119 -13.78 -12.69 4.87
C MET A 119 -13.32 -12.13 6.21
N ASP A 120 -12.95 -13.00 7.15
CA ASP A 120 -12.51 -12.60 8.48
C ASP A 120 -11.13 -11.95 8.38
N ASP A 121 -10.23 -12.50 7.56
CA ASP A 121 -8.90 -11.91 7.32
C ASP A 121 -8.98 -10.50 6.71
N LEU A 122 -9.96 -10.24 5.85
CA LEU A 122 -10.20 -8.89 5.29
C LEU A 122 -10.69 -7.92 6.36
N ILE A 123 -11.60 -8.37 7.22
CA ILE A 123 -12.08 -7.57 8.36
C ILE A 123 -10.93 -7.29 9.32
N ASP A 124 -10.09 -8.27 9.61
CA ASP A 124 -8.94 -8.13 10.51
C ASP A 124 -7.96 -7.07 9.99
N ILE A 125 -7.68 -7.00 8.69
CA ILE A 125 -6.87 -5.92 8.09
C ILE A 125 -7.52 -4.55 8.36
N LEU A 126 -8.82 -4.43 8.15
CA LEU A 126 -9.53 -3.15 8.30
C LEU A 126 -9.63 -2.72 9.76
N ASP A 127 -9.84 -3.67 10.67
CA ASP A 127 -9.87 -3.39 12.10
C ASP A 127 -8.47 -3.05 12.62
N PHE A 128 -7.41 -3.73 12.15
CA PHE A 128 -6.03 -3.36 12.45
C PHE A 128 -5.72 -1.93 12.02
N VAL A 129 -6.14 -1.53 10.82
CA VAL A 129 -5.97 -0.15 10.33
C VAL A 129 -6.70 0.85 11.23
N ALA A 130 -7.94 0.57 11.63
CA ALA A 130 -8.72 1.45 12.49
C ALA A 130 -8.16 1.53 13.92
N GLU A 131 -7.76 0.40 14.49
CA GLU A 131 -7.20 0.29 15.85
C GLU A 131 -5.89 1.07 15.98
N HIS A 132 -5.08 1.06 14.93
CA HIS A 132 -3.79 1.76 14.90
C HIS A 132 -3.85 3.15 14.23
N HIS A 133 -5.05 3.65 13.89
CA HIS A 133 -5.26 4.97 13.27
C HIS A 133 -4.46 5.18 11.97
N LEU A 134 -4.41 4.14 11.13
CA LEU A 134 -3.62 4.08 9.90
C LEU A 134 -4.43 4.46 8.66
N GLU A 135 -5.64 5.03 8.82
CA GLU A 135 -6.58 5.26 7.72
C GLU A 135 -6.00 6.17 6.62
N ARG A 136 -5.13 7.12 7.01
CA ARG A 136 -4.40 8.01 6.08
C ARG A 136 -2.99 7.52 5.72
N HIS A 137 -2.50 6.50 6.42
CA HIS A 137 -1.19 5.89 6.18
C HIS A 137 -1.25 4.89 5.02
N VAL A 138 -2.36 4.17 4.90
CA VAL A 138 -2.60 3.19 3.83
C VAL A 138 -3.14 3.89 2.59
N GLN A 139 -2.54 3.61 1.42
CA GLN A 139 -3.12 4.08 0.16
C GLN A 139 -4.40 3.29 -0.15
N PRO A 140 -5.54 3.92 -0.50
CA PRO A 140 -6.81 3.19 -0.66
C PRO A 140 -6.77 2.01 -1.62
N VAL A 141 -5.99 2.11 -2.70
CA VAL A 141 -5.77 1.03 -3.67
C VAL A 141 -5.36 -0.30 -3.03
N GLN A 142 -4.65 -0.28 -1.88
CA GLN A 142 -4.23 -1.46 -1.12
C GLN A 142 -5.41 -2.36 -0.75
N TYR A 143 -6.59 -1.78 -0.50
CA TYR A 143 -7.79 -2.52 -0.14
C TYR A 143 -8.44 -3.25 -1.32
N GLY A 144 -8.03 -2.97 -2.56
CA GLY A 144 -8.48 -3.67 -3.76
C GLY A 144 -7.42 -4.60 -4.37
N LEU A 145 -6.19 -4.57 -3.86
CA LEU A 145 -5.06 -5.29 -4.45
C LEU A 145 -5.22 -6.81 -4.36
N ARG A 146 -5.10 -7.45 -5.52
CA ARG A 146 -5.14 -8.88 -5.72
C ARG A 146 -3.77 -9.42 -6.05
N LEU A 147 -3.38 -10.53 -5.41
CA LEU A 147 -2.09 -11.19 -5.62
C LEU A 147 -1.88 -11.59 -7.09
N LEU A 148 -0.82 -11.09 -7.70
CA LEU A 148 -0.34 -11.56 -9.01
C LEU A 148 0.51 -12.83 -8.88
N LEU A 149 0.36 -13.72 -9.87
CA LEU A 149 1.16 -14.93 -10.00
C LEU A 149 1.89 -14.92 -11.35
N PRO A 150 2.94 -14.09 -11.50
CA PRO A 150 3.71 -14.06 -12.73
C PRO A 150 4.42 -15.40 -12.98
N PRO A 151 4.80 -15.70 -14.24
CA PRO A 151 5.61 -16.87 -14.56
C PRO A 151 6.87 -16.95 -13.69
N GLY A 152 7.11 -18.12 -13.10
CA GLY A 152 8.27 -18.34 -12.21
C GLY A 152 8.05 -17.90 -10.76
N SER A 153 6.87 -17.39 -10.38
CA SER A 153 6.55 -17.14 -8.98
C SER A 153 6.66 -18.44 -8.15
N PRO A 154 7.35 -18.43 -6.99
CA PRO A 154 7.45 -19.58 -6.09
C PRO A 154 6.09 -20.13 -5.65
N LEU A 155 5.05 -19.28 -5.64
CA LEU A 155 3.70 -19.64 -5.23
C LEU A 155 2.96 -20.48 -6.28
N VAL A 156 3.41 -20.51 -7.54
CA VAL A 156 2.75 -21.26 -8.62
C VAL A 156 2.73 -22.76 -8.33
N ALA A 157 3.88 -23.34 -7.96
CA ALA A 157 3.98 -24.77 -7.67
C ALA A 157 3.08 -25.16 -6.48
N ARG A 158 3.03 -24.31 -5.46
CA ARG A 158 2.18 -24.50 -4.29
C ARG A 158 0.70 -24.47 -4.64
N LEU A 159 0.24 -23.42 -5.32
CA LEU A 159 -1.16 -23.29 -5.72
C LEU A 159 -1.60 -24.38 -6.69
N GLN A 160 -0.69 -24.88 -7.52
CA GLN A 160 -0.95 -26.04 -8.37
C GLN A 160 -1.17 -27.30 -7.52
N ALA A 161 -0.34 -27.54 -6.51
CA ALA A 161 -0.49 -28.68 -5.60
C ALA A 161 -1.78 -28.59 -4.75
N GLU A 162 -2.20 -27.39 -4.38
CA GLU A 162 -3.44 -27.11 -3.66
C GLU A 162 -4.70 -27.14 -4.57
N GLY A 163 -4.52 -27.27 -5.89
CA GLY A 163 -5.63 -27.26 -6.85
C GLY A 163 -6.31 -25.90 -7.02
N ARG A 164 -5.63 -24.81 -6.65
CA ARG A 164 -6.12 -23.42 -6.70
C ARG A 164 -5.59 -22.61 -7.89
N LEU A 165 -4.55 -23.10 -8.55
CA LEU A 165 -3.99 -22.47 -9.75
C LEU A 165 -4.96 -22.59 -10.93
N GLY A 166 -5.31 -21.46 -11.53
CA GLY A 166 -6.09 -21.37 -12.74
C GLY A 166 -5.23 -21.27 -14.00
N ALA A 167 -5.88 -20.93 -15.12
CA ALA A 167 -5.19 -20.76 -16.40
C ALA A 167 -4.28 -19.52 -16.38
N PHE A 168 -3.23 -19.56 -17.20
CA PHE A 168 -2.40 -18.40 -17.47
C PHE A 168 -3.17 -17.40 -18.36
N ASP A 169 -3.31 -16.18 -17.87
CA ASP A 169 -3.80 -15.05 -18.64
C ASP A 169 -2.62 -14.36 -19.31
N VAL A 170 -2.65 -14.37 -20.65
CA VAL A 170 -1.60 -13.79 -21.48
C VAL A 170 -1.65 -12.26 -21.46
N GLU A 171 -2.83 -11.66 -21.34
CA GLU A 171 -2.99 -10.21 -21.35
C GLU A 171 -2.54 -9.61 -20.02
N GLY A 172 -2.95 -10.22 -18.90
CA GLY A 172 -2.50 -9.86 -17.55
C GLY A 172 -1.11 -10.37 -17.17
N LEU A 173 -0.46 -11.17 -18.02
CA LEU A 173 0.84 -11.82 -17.77
C LEU A 173 0.90 -12.55 -16.41
N THR A 174 -0.20 -13.16 -16.01
CA THR A 174 -0.39 -13.76 -14.68
C THR A 174 -1.21 -15.03 -14.72
N SER A 175 -0.93 -15.97 -13.82
CA SER A 175 -1.81 -17.12 -13.60
C SER A 175 -3.01 -16.71 -12.75
N THR A 176 -4.21 -17.05 -13.23
CA THR A 176 -5.44 -16.84 -12.47
C THR A 176 -5.51 -17.75 -11.25
N TRP A 177 -6.32 -17.39 -10.27
CA TRP A 177 -6.67 -18.20 -9.12
C TRP A 177 -8.05 -17.75 -8.61
N ARG A 178 -8.68 -18.55 -7.74
CA ARG A 178 -9.97 -18.20 -7.12
C ARG A 178 -9.87 -18.32 -5.61
N ALA A 179 -10.56 -17.44 -4.90
CA ALA A 179 -10.69 -17.55 -3.47
C ALA A 179 -11.51 -18.80 -3.11
N GLU A 180 -11.31 -19.32 -1.89
CA GLU A 180 -12.11 -20.45 -1.40
C GLU A 180 -13.58 -20.08 -1.26
N ASP A 181 -13.84 -18.89 -0.70
CA ASP A 181 -15.17 -18.29 -0.63
C ASP A 181 -15.38 -17.34 -1.81
N ARG A 182 -16.39 -17.62 -2.65
CA ARG A 182 -16.74 -16.77 -3.79
C ARG A 182 -17.15 -15.35 -3.40
N ARG A 183 -17.58 -15.13 -2.15
CA ARG A 183 -17.87 -13.79 -1.63
C ARG A 183 -16.62 -12.91 -1.59
N VAL A 184 -15.45 -13.50 -1.34
CA VAL A 184 -14.15 -12.78 -1.35
C VAL A 184 -13.84 -12.25 -2.75
N ASP A 185 -14.01 -13.08 -3.80
CA ASP A 185 -13.82 -12.63 -5.19
C ASP A 185 -14.88 -11.61 -5.64
N ALA A 186 -16.09 -11.64 -5.07
CA ALA A 186 -17.11 -10.62 -5.33
C ALA A 186 -16.75 -9.28 -4.66
N LEU A 187 -16.33 -9.34 -3.40
CA LEU A 187 -15.90 -8.18 -2.64
C LEU A 187 -14.64 -7.55 -3.25
N GLN A 188 -13.69 -8.33 -3.75
CA GLN A 188 -12.50 -7.80 -4.43
C GLN A 188 -12.86 -6.88 -5.59
N ARG A 189 -13.82 -7.30 -6.43
CA ARG A 189 -14.27 -6.48 -7.56
C ARG A 189 -15.01 -5.23 -7.10
N GLU A 190 -15.82 -5.34 -6.05
CA GLU A 190 -16.54 -4.21 -5.45
C GLU A 190 -15.56 -3.18 -4.87
N LEU A 191 -14.61 -3.62 -4.05
CA LEU A 191 -13.60 -2.74 -3.45
C LEU A 191 -12.67 -2.17 -4.51
N GLY A 192 -12.25 -2.95 -5.51
CA GLY A 192 -11.46 -2.47 -6.64
C GLY A 192 -12.13 -1.31 -7.37
N ALA A 193 -13.42 -1.44 -7.70
CA ALA A 193 -14.19 -0.37 -8.32
C ALA A 193 -14.36 0.86 -7.39
N LEU A 194 -14.56 0.63 -6.09
CA LEU A 194 -14.71 1.68 -5.10
C LEU A 194 -13.44 2.53 -4.99
N VAL A 195 -12.27 1.89 -4.83
CA VAL A 195 -10.99 2.59 -4.65
C VAL A 195 -10.51 3.26 -5.93
N GLU A 196 -10.82 2.67 -7.09
CA GLU A 196 -10.57 3.29 -8.39
C GLU A 196 -11.41 4.55 -8.59
N ALA A 197 -12.70 4.50 -8.26
CA ALA A 197 -13.57 5.67 -8.32
C ALA A 197 -13.13 6.79 -7.34
N ALA A 198 -12.60 6.42 -6.17
CA ALA A 198 -12.07 7.38 -5.19
C ALA A 198 -10.76 8.05 -5.66
N ALA A 199 -10.00 7.38 -6.53
CA ALA A 199 -8.76 7.90 -7.10
C ALA A 199 -8.99 8.83 -8.32
N ASP A 200 -10.19 8.85 -8.90
CA ASP A 200 -10.54 9.72 -10.02
C ASP A 200 -10.94 11.12 -9.54
N PRO A 201 -10.13 12.16 -9.81
CA PRO A 201 -10.50 13.52 -9.46
C PRO A 201 -11.82 13.94 -10.08
N ALA A 202 -12.16 13.47 -11.28
CA ALA A 202 -13.40 13.85 -11.98
C ALA A 202 -14.68 13.34 -11.31
N MET A 203 -14.56 12.33 -10.44
CA MET A 203 -15.67 11.74 -9.67
C MET A 203 -15.74 12.27 -8.23
N ALA A 204 -14.85 13.21 -7.84
CA ALA A 204 -14.92 13.87 -6.55
C ALA A 204 -16.26 14.59 -6.42
N VAL A 205 -16.97 14.30 -5.33
CA VAL A 205 -18.32 14.80 -5.06
C VAL A 205 -18.29 16.32 -5.05
N GLY A 206 -18.90 16.95 -6.05
CA GLY A 206 -19.11 18.40 -6.06
C GLY A 206 -19.94 18.82 -4.85
N CYS A 207 -19.56 19.94 -4.23
CA CYS A 207 -20.32 20.53 -3.14
C CYS A 207 -21.79 20.74 -3.56
N ASP A 208 -22.75 20.24 -2.77
CA ASP A 208 -24.19 20.56 -2.89
C ASP A 208 -24.51 21.96 -2.33
N CYS A 209 -23.55 22.87 -2.43
CA CYS A 209 -23.76 24.28 -2.15
C CYS A 209 -23.96 24.96 -3.51
N GLY A 210 -25.21 25.30 -3.82
CA GLY A 210 -25.63 25.94 -5.07
C GLY A 210 -25.12 27.37 -5.27
N ASP A 211 -23.88 27.65 -4.88
CA ASP A 211 -23.17 28.90 -5.10
C ASP A 211 -22.10 28.69 -6.18
N ASP A 212 -22.15 29.54 -7.23
CA ASP A 212 -21.20 29.61 -8.36
C ASP A 212 -19.75 30.00 -7.93
N ALA A 213 -19.45 30.00 -6.63
CA ALA A 213 -18.16 30.34 -6.04
C ALA A 213 -17.31 29.11 -5.66
N CYS A 214 -17.81 27.89 -5.83
CA CYS A 214 -17.08 26.67 -5.48
C CYS A 214 -16.09 26.30 -6.58
N THR A 215 -14.99 27.05 -6.67
CA THR A 215 -13.80 26.64 -7.41
C THR A 215 -12.94 25.73 -6.55
N GLU A 216 -13.49 24.62 -6.05
CA GLU A 216 -12.67 23.53 -5.53
C GLU A 216 -12.26 22.69 -6.74
N THR A 217 -10.99 22.82 -7.12
CA THR A 217 -10.32 21.86 -8.00
C THR A 217 -10.65 20.47 -7.48
N SER A 218 -11.14 19.59 -8.35
CA SER A 218 -11.62 18.29 -7.88
C SER A 218 -10.43 17.52 -7.28
N GLU A 219 -10.42 17.42 -5.95
CA GLU A 219 -9.35 16.77 -5.20
C GLU A 219 -9.68 15.29 -5.05
N VAL A 220 -8.64 14.45 -5.09
CA VAL A 220 -8.76 13.01 -4.80
C VAL A 220 -9.37 12.85 -3.39
N GLU A 221 -10.28 11.89 -3.22
CA GLU A 221 -10.98 11.66 -1.95
C GLU A 221 -9.97 11.41 -0.80
N ASP A 222 -10.21 11.99 0.39
CA ASP A 222 -9.39 11.71 1.58
C ASP A 222 -9.40 10.20 1.86
N ALA A 223 -8.21 9.60 1.99
CA ALA A 223 -8.03 8.18 2.23
C ALA A 223 -8.85 7.66 3.44
N ALA A 224 -9.09 8.49 4.46
CA ALA A 224 -9.94 8.12 5.59
C ALA A 224 -11.43 7.96 5.20
N ILE A 225 -11.92 8.76 4.25
CA ILE A 225 -13.29 8.64 3.71
C ILE A 225 -13.39 7.36 2.87
N THR A 226 -12.42 7.12 1.99
CA THR A 226 -12.39 5.88 1.18
C THR A 226 -12.30 4.66 2.08
N PHE A 227 -11.45 4.69 3.10
CA PHE A 227 -11.34 3.62 4.10
C PHE A 227 -12.68 3.34 4.81
N ALA A 228 -13.40 4.38 5.24
CA ALA A 228 -14.70 4.19 5.89
C ALA A 228 -15.71 3.48 4.96
N ARG A 229 -15.73 3.84 3.67
CA ARG A 229 -16.58 3.20 2.65
C ARG A 229 -16.17 1.75 2.40
N VAL A 230 -14.87 1.49 2.27
CA VAL A 230 -14.30 0.13 2.14
C VAL A 230 -14.69 -0.73 3.34
N ARG A 231 -14.49 -0.21 4.56
CA ARG A 231 -14.80 -0.92 5.79
C ARG A 231 -16.27 -1.25 5.89
N HIS A 232 -17.15 -0.31 5.55
CA HIS A 232 -18.59 -0.56 5.47
C HIS A 232 -18.94 -1.67 4.46
N ALA A 233 -18.39 -1.62 3.25
CA ALA A 233 -18.65 -2.64 2.22
C ALA A 233 -18.18 -4.04 2.66
N ALA A 234 -16.99 -4.15 3.26
CA ALA A 234 -16.46 -5.42 3.75
C ALA A 234 -17.32 -6.03 4.87
N TYR A 235 -17.75 -5.22 5.84
CA TYR A 235 -18.64 -5.66 6.93
C TYR A 235 -20.02 -6.08 6.40
N ALA A 236 -20.58 -5.33 5.45
CA ALA A 236 -21.83 -5.69 4.81
C ALA A 236 -21.73 -7.02 4.05
N ALA A 237 -20.64 -7.23 3.29
CA ALA A 237 -20.37 -8.49 2.58
C ALA A 237 -20.17 -9.68 3.53
N ALA A 238 -19.63 -9.44 4.73
CA ALA A 238 -19.53 -10.43 5.79
C ALA A 238 -20.86 -10.72 6.51
N GLY A 239 -21.91 -9.91 6.26
CA GLY A 239 -23.17 -9.99 6.99
C GLY A 239 -23.05 -9.55 8.46
N ARG A 240 -22.07 -8.71 8.77
CA ARG A 240 -21.78 -8.21 10.12
C ARG A 240 -22.20 -6.75 10.25
N ALA A 241 -22.66 -6.36 11.44
CA ALA A 241 -22.81 -4.95 11.76
C ALA A 241 -21.42 -4.34 12.02
N LEU A 242 -21.20 -3.10 11.57
CA LEU A 242 -20.01 -2.36 11.94
C LEU A 242 -19.98 -2.16 13.47
N PRO A 243 -18.85 -2.41 14.14
CA PRO A 243 -18.72 -2.11 15.55
C PRO A 243 -18.79 -0.60 15.76
N GLU A 244 -19.42 -0.19 16.86
CA GLU A 244 -19.35 1.21 17.32
C GLU A 244 -17.89 1.56 17.59
N SER A 245 -17.39 2.67 17.03
CA SER A 245 -15.98 3.02 17.22
C SER A 245 -15.72 3.54 18.64
N GLU A 246 -14.80 2.90 19.36
CA GLU A 246 -14.18 3.52 20.53
C GLU A 246 -13.16 4.55 20.04
N LYS A 247 -13.37 5.81 20.42
CA LYS A 247 -12.52 6.94 20.03
C LYS A 247 -11.27 6.97 20.91
N THR A 248 -10.36 6.01 20.73
CA THR A 248 -9.01 6.18 21.27
C THR A 248 -8.29 7.24 20.40
N PRO A 249 -7.67 8.29 20.97
CA PRO A 249 -6.96 9.27 20.16
C PRO A 249 -5.57 8.75 19.77
N SER A 250 -5.21 8.84 18.48
CA SER A 250 -3.81 8.71 18.04
C SER A 250 -2.94 9.80 18.67
N THR A 251 -1.73 9.44 19.08
CA THR A 251 -0.68 10.37 19.56
C THR A 251 0.02 11.11 18.42
N LEU A 252 -0.07 10.62 17.19
CA LEU A 252 0.41 11.33 16.00
C LEU A 252 -0.63 12.35 15.54
N PRO A 253 -0.21 13.56 15.12
CA PRO A 253 -1.15 14.54 14.59
C PRO A 253 -1.94 13.91 13.42
N ALA A 254 -3.24 14.20 13.35
CA ALA A 254 -4.13 13.81 12.24
C ALA A 254 -3.74 14.44 10.88
N SER A 255 -2.54 15.02 10.80
CA SER A 255 -1.95 15.65 9.64
C SER A 255 -1.73 14.67 8.50
N VAL A 256 -1.71 15.22 7.29
CA VAL A 256 -1.33 14.54 6.06
C VAL A 256 -0.01 13.81 6.27
N VAL A 257 -0.06 12.47 6.27
CA VAL A 257 1.12 11.62 6.28
C VAL A 257 1.81 11.80 4.93
N PRO A 258 3.09 12.20 4.88
CA PRO A 258 3.80 12.32 3.63
C PRO A 258 3.72 11.01 2.83
N GLY A 259 3.61 11.11 1.52
CA GLY A 259 3.43 9.94 0.67
C GLY A 259 3.56 10.30 -0.80
N LEU A 260 3.63 9.27 -1.63
CA LEU A 260 3.67 9.41 -3.07
C LEU A 260 2.27 9.71 -3.61
N THR A 261 2.20 10.56 -4.64
CA THR A 261 0.96 10.85 -5.37
C THR A 261 0.58 9.71 -6.32
N GLU A 262 1.51 8.81 -6.62
CA GLU A 262 1.30 7.65 -7.47
C GLU A 262 1.28 6.35 -6.64
N SER A 263 0.30 5.52 -6.96
CA SER A 263 0.06 4.21 -6.36
C SER A 263 0.83 3.11 -7.11
N TRP A 264 2.11 2.90 -6.76
CA TRP A 264 2.93 1.82 -7.33
C TRP A 264 3.18 0.69 -6.33
N PHE A 265 2.90 -0.56 -6.74
CA PHE A 265 3.09 -1.73 -5.88
C PHE A 265 3.59 -2.93 -6.69
N CYS A 266 4.63 -3.59 -6.18
CA CYS A 266 5.11 -4.85 -6.74
C CYS A 266 4.18 -6.00 -6.31
N CYS A 267 3.84 -6.90 -7.23
CA CYS A 267 3.07 -8.13 -7.00
C CYS A 267 1.54 -8.01 -6.90
N ALA A 268 0.94 -6.89 -7.31
CA ALA A 268 -0.52 -6.74 -7.37
C ALA A 268 -1.04 -6.42 -8.78
N GLU A 269 -2.24 -6.91 -9.10
CA GLU A 269 -2.85 -6.72 -10.42
C GLU A 269 -2.94 -5.24 -10.75
N PRO A 270 -2.59 -4.82 -11.99
CA PRO A 270 -2.74 -3.43 -12.37
C PRO A 270 -4.22 -3.05 -12.31
N THR A 271 -4.50 -1.89 -11.73
CA THR A 271 -5.83 -1.27 -11.77
C THR A 271 -6.24 -0.94 -13.22
N ALA A 272 -7.53 -0.77 -13.50
CA ALA A 272 -7.96 -0.45 -14.86
C ALA A 272 -7.42 0.91 -15.32
N GLN A 273 -7.29 1.87 -14.40
CA GLN A 273 -6.60 3.14 -14.62
C GLN A 273 -5.13 2.96 -15.04
N GLN A 274 -4.37 2.08 -14.37
CA GLN A 274 -2.99 1.78 -14.77
C GLN A 274 -2.93 1.15 -16.15
N LEU A 275 -3.82 0.21 -16.48
CA LEU A 275 -3.91 -0.39 -17.83
C LEU A 275 -4.26 0.65 -18.90
N THR A 276 -5.14 1.59 -18.59
CA THR A 276 -5.56 2.66 -19.52
C THR A 276 -4.42 3.65 -19.79
N ALA A 277 -3.61 3.97 -18.79
CA ALA A 277 -2.42 4.81 -18.96
C ALA A 277 -1.41 4.20 -19.96
N PHE A 278 -1.27 2.86 -19.99
CA PHE A 278 -0.42 2.18 -20.97
C PHE A 278 -0.92 2.32 -22.42
N HIS A 279 -2.23 2.45 -22.64
CA HIS A 279 -2.81 2.57 -23.99
C HIS A 279 -2.69 3.97 -24.60
N LEU A 280 -2.46 5.00 -23.79
CA LEU A 280 -2.17 6.36 -24.28
C LEU A 280 -0.76 6.53 -24.87
N GLY A 281 0.08 5.49 -24.78
CA GLY A 281 1.45 5.46 -25.34
C GLY A 281 1.61 4.73 -26.67
N ALA A 282 0.54 4.22 -27.29
CA ALA A 282 0.65 3.57 -28.60
C ALA A 282 0.94 4.63 -29.68
N PRO A 283 2.09 4.56 -30.41
CA PRO A 283 2.39 5.51 -31.45
C PRO A 283 1.34 5.43 -32.56
N SER A 284 0.78 6.58 -32.93
CA SER A 284 -0.05 6.72 -34.13
C SER A 284 0.68 6.13 -35.33
N GLU A 285 -0.03 5.33 -36.11
CA GLU A 285 0.39 4.69 -37.36
C GLU A 285 1.45 5.50 -38.12
N MET A 286 2.60 4.89 -38.39
CA MET A 286 3.57 5.45 -39.32
C MET A 286 2.95 5.53 -40.72
N PRO A 287 3.05 6.68 -41.43
CA PRO A 287 2.55 6.77 -42.79
C PRO A 287 3.41 5.93 -43.72
N THR A 288 2.77 4.98 -44.40
CA THR A 288 3.36 4.19 -45.47
C THR A 288 3.94 5.07 -46.57
N ARG A 289 5.19 4.83 -46.95
CA ARG A 289 5.78 5.18 -48.24
C ARG A 289 6.23 3.92 -48.96
#